data_AF-A0A960EF65-F1
#
_entry.id   AF-A0A960EF65-F1
#
_cell.length_a   1.000
_cell.length_b   1.000
_cell.length_c   1.000
_cell.angle_alpha   90.00
_cell.angle_beta   90.00
_cell.angle_gamma   90.00
#
_symmetry.space_group_name_H-M   'P 1'
#
loop_
_entity.id
_entity.type
_entity.pdbx_description
1 polymer ?
#
loop_
_entity_poly.entity_id
_entity_poly.type
_entity_poly.pdbx_seq_one_letter_code
_entity_poly.pdbx_strand_id
1 'polypeptide(L)'
;MTGTPAITIPADLLPADGRFGCGPSKVRPEAVAALAAEAPDYLGTSHRQGPVKFMVSRLRNAVAELFALPDGYEVILGNGGTTVFWDAAAFGLVERRSQHL
;
A
#
# COMPACT_ATOMS: atom_id res chain seq x y z
N MET A 1 4.10 -37.24 -27.61
CA MET A 1 3.95 -36.02 -26.79
C MET A 1 2.49 -35.89 -26.42
N THR A 2 2.11 -36.24 -25.19
CA THR A 2 0.73 -36.08 -24.71
C THR A 2 0.56 -34.66 -24.19
N GLY A 3 -0.16 -33.83 -24.95
CA GLY A 3 -0.50 -32.48 -24.53
C GLY A 3 -1.41 -32.51 -23.30
N THR A 4 -1.19 -31.58 -22.36
CA THR A 4 -2.09 -31.38 -21.23
C THR A 4 -3.48 -31.01 -21.76
N PRO A 5 -4.53 -31.80 -21.47
CA PRO A 5 -5.88 -31.46 -21.89
C PRO A 5 -6.31 -30.14 -21.24
N ALA A 6 -7.00 -29.29 -22.00
CA ALA A 6 -7.49 -28.02 -21.50
C ALA A 6 -8.59 -28.27 -20.45
N ILE A 7 -8.38 -27.76 -19.24
CA ILE A 7 -9.37 -27.77 -18.16
C ILE A 7 -10.08 -26.42 -18.17
N THR A 8 -11.41 -26.45 -18.31
CA THR A 8 -12.25 -25.25 -18.17
C THR A 8 -12.97 -25.31 -16.83
N ILE A 9 -12.77 -24.29 -15.99
CA ILE A 9 -13.49 -24.17 -14.72
C ILE A 9 -14.94 -23.75 -15.04
N PRO A 10 -15.97 -24.44 -14.53
CA PRO A 10 -17.36 -24.02 -14.66
C PRO A 10 -17.56 -22.57 -14.19
N ALA A 11 -18.35 -21.80 -14.93
CA ALA A 11 -18.48 -20.35 -14.71
C ALA A 11 -19.03 -20.00 -13.32
N ASP A 12 -19.90 -20.85 -12.78
CA ASP A 12 -20.49 -20.75 -11.44
C ASP A 12 -19.49 -21.04 -10.31
N LEU A 13 -18.34 -21.64 -10.61
CA LEU A 13 -17.25 -21.88 -9.66
C LEU A 13 -16.13 -20.83 -9.74
N LEU A 14 -16.22 -19.88 -10.67
CA LEU A 14 -15.23 -18.80 -10.76
C LEU A 14 -15.38 -17.84 -9.57
N PRO A 15 -14.26 -17.35 -9.01
CA PRO A 15 -14.31 -16.30 -8.02
C PRO A 15 -14.83 -15.01 -8.66
N ALA A 16 -15.51 -14.18 -7.86
CA ALA A 16 -15.94 -12.85 -8.31
C ALA A 16 -14.77 -11.95 -8.77
N ASP A 17 -13.55 -12.24 -8.33
CA ASP A 17 -12.34 -11.54 -8.73
C ASP A 17 -11.15 -12.50 -8.74
N GLY A 18 -10.40 -12.56 -9.85
CA GLY A 18 -9.28 -13.48 -10.04
C GLY A 18 -7.93 -12.97 -9.51
N ARG A 19 -7.86 -11.79 -8.86
CA ARG A 19 -6.60 -11.15 -8.45
C ARG A 19 -6.09 -11.67 -7.10
N PHE A 20 -5.47 -12.85 -7.11
CA PHE A 20 -4.89 -13.52 -5.91
C PHE A 20 -3.39 -13.25 -5.68
N GLY A 21 -2.82 -12.21 -6.31
CA GLY A 21 -1.40 -11.87 -6.15
C GLY A 21 -1.04 -11.45 -4.72
N CYS A 22 0.18 -11.78 -4.28
CA CYS A 22 0.72 -11.42 -2.96
C CYS A 22 1.43 -10.05 -2.92
N GLY A 23 1.31 -9.25 -3.98
CA GLY A 23 1.97 -7.95 -4.11
C GLY A 23 2.47 -7.73 -5.55
N PRO A 24 1.85 -6.81 -6.33
CA PRO A 24 0.59 -6.12 -6.05
C PRO A 24 -0.60 -7.09 -5.88
N SER A 25 -1.65 -6.66 -5.20
CA SER A 25 -2.84 -7.47 -4.87
C SER A 25 -4.14 -6.78 -5.32
N LYS A 26 -5.29 -7.42 -5.07
CA LYS A 26 -6.61 -6.89 -5.42
C LYS A 26 -6.87 -5.51 -4.81
N VAL A 27 -7.11 -4.51 -5.67
CA VAL A 27 -7.68 -3.21 -5.29
C VAL A 27 -9.18 -3.21 -5.59
N ARG A 28 -9.99 -2.79 -4.63
CA ARG A 28 -11.45 -2.74 -4.76
C ARG A 28 -11.87 -1.71 -5.83
N PRO A 29 -12.83 -2.00 -6.72
CA PRO A 29 -13.23 -1.09 -7.80
C PRO A 29 -13.64 0.31 -7.31
N GLU A 30 -14.36 0.39 -6.18
CA GLU A 30 -14.82 1.65 -5.62
C GLU A 30 -13.67 2.58 -5.18
N ALA A 31 -12.53 2.02 -4.76
CA ALA A 31 -11.36 2.83 -4.42
C ALA A 31 -10.70 3.44 -5.66
N VAL A 32 -10.68 2.69 -6.78
CA VAL A 32 -10.18 3.20 -8.06
C VAL A 32 -11.11 4.28 -8.61
N ALA A 33 -12.43 4.06 -8.52
CA ALA A 33 -13.43 5.04 -8.93
C ALA A 33 -13.34 6.34 -8.12
N ALA A 34 -13.18 6.25 -6.80
CA ALA A 34 -12.99 7.42 -5.94
C ALA A 34 -11.74 8.23 -6.33
N LEU A 35 -10.61 7.56 -6.60
CA LEU A 35 -9.40 8.25 -7.07
C LEU A 35 -9.63 8.92 -8.42
N ALA A 36 -10.32 8.26 -9.36
CA ALA A 36 -10.63 8.82 -10.66
C ALA A 36 -11.54 10.05 -10.58
N ALA A 37 -12.48 10.08 -9.62
CA ALA A 37 -13.35 11.23 -9.39
C ALA A 37 -12.58 12.46 -8.88
N GLU A 38 -11.61 12.27 -7.99
CA GLU A 38 -10.78 13.34 -7.42
C GLU A 38 -9.62 13.77 -8.33
N ALA A 39 -9.25 12.92 -9.30
CA ALA A 39 -8.06 13.09 -10.13
C ALA A 39 -7.92 14.45 -10.83
N PRO A 40 -8.97 15.05 -11.44
CA PRO A 40 -8.85 16.30 -12.19
C PRO A 40 -8.31 17.48 -11.38
N ASP A 41 -8.65 17.55 -10.09
CA ASP A 41 -8.29 18.68 -9.22
C ASP A 41 -7.15 18.34 -8.25
N TYR A 42 -6.82 17.05 -8.09
CA TYR A 42 -5.80 16.59 -7.16
C TYR A 42 -4.49 16.18 -7.84
N LEU A 43 -4.55 15.36 -8.89
CA LEU A 43 -3.35 14.81 -9.53
C LEU A 43 -2.62 15.88 -10.34
N GLY A 44 -1.29 15.95 -10.19
CA GLY A 44 -0.47 16.98 -10.81
C GLY A 44 -0.33 18.27 -9.97
N THR A 45 -1.01 18.37 -8.82
CA THR A 45 -0.81 19.48 -7.89
C THR A 45 0.45 19.29 -7.03
N SER A 46 0.95 20.39 -6.47
CA SER A 46 2.18 20.36 -5.66
C SER A 46 1.94 19.70 -4.29
N HIS A 47 2.80 18.72 -3.95
CA HIS A 47 2.82 18.07 -2.64
C HIS A 47 3.14 19.00 -1.46
N ARG A 48 3.59 20.23 -1.73
CA ARG A 48 3.86 21.23 -0.69
C ARG A 48 2.62 22.07 -0.34
N GLN A 49 1.54 21.95 -1.11
CA GLN A 49 0.31 22.71 -0.93
C GLN A 49 -0.66 22.04 0.05
N GLY A 50 -1.62 22.84 0.53
CA GLY A 50 -2.61 22.45 1.53
C GLY A 50 -3.34 21.14 1.22
N PRO A 51 -3.88 20.93 0.01
CA PRO A 51 -4.65 19.72 -0.32
C PRO A 51 -3.86 18.42 -0.13
N VAL A 52 -2.63 18.34 -0.64
CA VAL A 52 -1.80 17.13 -0.51
C VAL A 52 -1.30 16.94 0.93
N LYS A 53 -0.90 18.03 1.62
CA LYS A 53 -0.51 17.97 3.04
C LYS A 53 -1.65 17.46 3.93
N PHE A 54 -2.87 17.91 3.66
CA PHE A 54 -4.06 17.43 4.36
C PHE A 54 -4.28 15.94 4.14
N MET A 55 -4.16 15.45 2.89
CA MET A 55 -4.29 14.01 2.61
C MET A 55 -3.23 13.17 3.33
N VAL A 56 -1.97 13.63 3.37
CA VAL A 56 -0.90 12.95 4.13
C VAL A 56 -1.20 12.94 5.63
N SER A 57 -1.68 14.05 6.20
CA SER A 57 -2.08 14.10 7.61
C SER A 57 -3.25 13.17 7.91
N ARG A 58 -4.26 13.12 7.03
CA ARG A 58 -5.39 12.21 7.15
C ARG A 58 -4.94 10.76 7.14
N LEU A 59 -4.01 10.38 6.25
CA LEU A 59 -3.44 9.05 6.20
C LEU A 59 -2.72 8.69 7.51
N ARG A 60 -1.84 9.56 8.02
CA ARG A 60 -1.12 9.33 9.28
C ARG A 60 -2.10 9.11 10.44
N ASN A 61 -3.14 9.93 10.54
CA ASN A 61 -4.14 9.84 11.60
C ASN A 61 -4.95 8.54 11.50
N ALA A 62 -5.40 8.16 10.30
CA ALA A 62 -6.17 6.93 10.09
C ALA A 62 -5.34 5.68 10.43
N VAL A 63 -4.06 5.66 10.10
CA VAL A 63 -3.14 4.57 10.47
C VAL A 63 -2.92 4.54 11.99
N ALA A 64 -2.71 5.70 12.62
CA ALA A 64 -2.54 5.79 14.07
C ALA A 64 -3.77 5.27 14.84
N GLU A 65 -4.97 5.62 14.36
CA GLU A 65 -6.25 5.14 14.91
C GLU A 65 -6.44 3.64 14.68
N LEU A 66 -6.21 3.16 13.44
CA LEU A 66 -6.35 1.74 13.10
C LEU A 66 -5.49 0.83 13.98
N PHE A 67 -4.29 1.28 14.36
CA PHE A 67 -3.37 0.54 15.21
C PHE A 67 -3.43 0.92 16.70
N ALA A 68 -4.32 1.83 17.10
CA ALA A 68 -4.44 2.34 18.47
C ALA A 68 -3.07 2.71 19.08
N LEU A 69 -2.31 3.55 18.38
CA LEU A 69 -0.92 3.84 18.75
C LEU A 69 -0.82 4.44 20.17
N PRO A 70 0.15 3.99 20.99
CA PRO A 70 0.42 4.59 22.29
C PRO A 70 0.92 6.04 22.18
N ASP A 71 0.82 6.77 23.28
CA ASP A 71 1.39 8.10 23.39
C ASP A 71 2.89 8.11 23.04
N GLY A 72 3.31 9.10 22.27
CA GLY A 72 4.69 9.26 21.81
C GLY A 72 5.08 8.45 20.56
N TYR A 73 4.19 7.62 20.02
CA TYR A 73 4.43 6.92 18.75
C TYR A 73 4.04 7.79 17.56
N GLU A 74 4.80 7.67 16.47
CA GLU A 74 4.56 8.42 15.24
C GLU A 74 4.45 7.52 14.01
N VAL A 75 3.54 7.87 13.09
CA VAL A 75 3.51 7.31 11.74
C VAL A 75 4.46 8.12 10.86
N ILE A 76 5.51 7.49 10.33
CA ILE A 76 6.47 8.09 9.39
C ILE A 76 6.30 7.45 8.01
N LEU A 77 6.45 8.24 6.95
CA LEU A 77 6.30 7.79 5.57
C LEU A 77 7.40 8.37 4.67
N GLY A 78 7.81 7.59 3.68
CA GLY A 78 8.82 7.96 2.69
C GLY A 78 8.67 7.11 1.42
N ASN A 79 9.34 7.53 0.35
CA ASN A 79 9.34 6.80 -0.93
C ASN A 79 10.31 5.62 -0.89
N GLY A 80 10.06 4.60 -1.70
CA GLY A 80 10.98 3.46 -1.91
C GLY A 80 10.51 2.12 -1.33
N GLY A 81 9.42 2.11 -0.56
CA GLY A 81 8.84 0.88 0.00
C GLY A 81 9.75 0.21 1.04
N THR A 82 9.40 -1.03 1.40
CA THR A 82 10.07 -1.77 2.49
C THR A 82 11.55 -1.98 2.23
N THR A 83 11.94 -2.21 0.97
CA THR A 83 13.35 -2.45 0.61
C THR A 83 14.24 -1.25 0.92
N VAL A 84 13.81 -0.03 0.57
CA VAL A 84 14.57 1.19 0.91
C VAL A 84 14.51 1.47 2.41
N PHE A 85 13.41 1.13 3.08
CA PHE A 85 13.33 1.27 4.53
C PHE A 85 14.36 0.40 5.26
N TRP A 86 14.69 -0.79 4.76
CA TRP A 86 15.75 -1.62 5.36
C TRP A 86 17.10 -0.91 5.36
N ASP A 87 17.48 -0.24 4.28
CA ASP A 87 18.71 0.55 4.22
C ASP A 87 18.62 1.73 5.22
N ALA A 88 17.53 2.49 5.19
CA ALA A 88 17.34 3.62 6.11
C ALA A 88 17.40 3.19 7.58
N ALA A 89 16.81 2.05 7.93
CA ALA A 89 16.85 1.50 9.29
C ALA A 89 18.27 1.05 9.67
N ALA A 90 19.00 0.41 8.75
CA ALA A 90 20.39 0.01 8.99
C ALA A 90 21.30 1.22 9.27
N PHE A 91 21.16 2.31 8.51
CA PHE A 91 21.95 3.53 8.70
C PHE A 91 21.47 4.41 9.86
N GLY A 92 20.16 4.44 10.13
CA GLY A 92 19.54 5.41 11.03
C GLY A 92 19.15 4.88 12.41
N LEU A 93 19.01 3.57 12.58
CA LEU A 93 18.48 2.96 13.82
C LEU A 93 19.45 1.98 14.50
N VAL A 94 20.40 1.39 13.77
CA VAL A 94 21.34 0.42 14.34
C VAL A 94 22.58 1.14 14.89
N GLU A 95 22.76 1.10 16.22
CA GLU A 95 23.94 1.68 16.86
C GLU A 95 25.16 0.72 16.84
N ARG A 96 24.93 -0.56 17.17
CA ARG A 96 26.02 -1.55 17.33
C ARG A 96 25.79 -2.87 16.60
N ARG A 97 24.62 -3.50 16.80
CA ARG A 97 24.27 -4.77 16.18
C ARG A 97 22.76 -4.89 15.97
N SER A 98 22.37 -5.53 14.88
CA SER A 98 20.98 -5.91 14.56
C SER A 98 20.79 -7.43 14.76
N GLN A 99 19.55 -7.85 15.06
CA GLN A 99 19.16 -9.26 15.04
C GLN A 99 18.49 -9.57 13.71
N HIS A 100 18.92 -10.65 13.07
CA HIS A 100 18.30 -11.22 11.87
C HIS A 100 17.83 -12.65 12.22
N LEU A 101 16.57 -12.99 11.93
CA LEU A 101 15.95 -14.30 12.16
C LEU A 101 15.75 -15.05 10.83
#